data_AF-A0A6M2A926-F1
#
_entry.id   AF-A0A6M2A926-F1
#
_cell.length_a   1.000
_cell.length_b   1.000
_cell.length_c   1.000
_cell.angle_alpha   90.00
_cell.angle_beta   90.00
_cell.angle_gamma   90.00
#
_symmetry.space_group_name_H-M   'P 1'
#
loop_
_entity.id
_entity.type
_entity.pdbx_description
1 polymer ?
#
loop_
_entity_poly.entity_id
_entity_poly.type
_entity_poly.pdbx_seq_one_letter_code
_entity_poly.pdbx_strand_id
1 'polypeptide(L)'
;MKRLLVLLAILLHPVLCQAITVTSPITDISGTGAQASPLLAISDEQGRAAAVWTENFPIRVEVAYFNGMNWQPSVRLGTGSFPNIDIDGSGNATVIWLDTATNQILTSRYSVSSGAFSPPLQISASNVGGVNAAPKIAVNSHGHAIAVWVLGSPLQLIASTCDPSTNTWSSPVTLVTGVGSFPQVALDNNNNGIVLWTSPQFGIESITISIP
;
A
#
# COMPACT_ATOMS: atom_id res chain seq x y z
N MET A 1 -32.89 9.24 67.89
CA MET A 1 -33.30 9.61 66.53
C MET A 1 -32.27 10.56 65.92
N LYS A 2 -31.38 10.06 65.03
CA LYS A 2 -30.62 10.88 64.07
C LYS A 2 -30.37 9.99 62.84
N ARG A 3 -31.06 10.27 61.74
CA ARG A 3 -30.86 9.61 60.45
C ARG A 3 -29.65 10.27 59.78
N LEU A 4 -28.63 9.48 59.45
CA LEU A 4 -27.47 9.93 58.67
C LEU A 4 -27.79 9.71 57.19
N LEU A 5 -28.03 10.79 56.46
CA LEU A 5 -28.12 10.79 55.00
C LEU A 5 -26.69 10.64 54.46
N VAL A 6 -26.38 9.51 53.82
CA VAL A 6 -25.17 9.38 53.01
C VAL A 6 -25.52 9.88 51.60
N LEU A 7 -25.06 11.08 51.27
CA LEU A 7 -25.02 11.53 49.88
C LEU A 7 -23.91 10.75 49.16
N LEU A 8 -24.30 9.86 48.25
CA LEU A 8 -23.39 9.24 47.31
C LEU A 8 -23.03 10.30 46.24
N ALA A 9 -21.87 10.93 46.38
CA ALA A 9 -21.32 11.78 45.33
C ALA A 9 -20.86 10.87 44.18
N ILE A 10 -21.62 10.84 43.09
CA ILE A 10 -21.21 10.18 41.85
C ILE A 10 -20.05 10.99 41.28
N LEU A 11 -18.82 10.51 41.44
CA LEU A 11 -17.66 10.99 40.70
C LEU A 11 -17.84 10.61 39.23
N LEU A 12 -18.47 11.49 38.46
CA LEU A 12 -18.36 11.53 37.01
C LEU A 12 -16.88 11.72 36.69
N HIS A 13 -16.19 10.65 36.32
CA HIS A 13 -14.88 10.75 35.72
C HIS A 13 -15.11 11.32 34.32
N PRO A 14 -14.70 12.55 34.00
CA PRO A 14 -14.79 13.03 32.64
C PRO A 14 -13.97 12.07 31.78
N VAL A 15 -14.62 11.46 30.78
CA VAL A 15 -13.91 10.78 29.71
C VAL A 15 -13.07 11.87 29.05
N LEU A 16 -11.78 11.89 29.37
CA LEU A 16 -10.83 12.81 28.75
C LEU A 16 -10.74 12.41 27.29
N CYS A 17 -11.46 13.14 26.43
CA CYS A 17 -11.19 13.12 25.00
C CYS A 17 -9.81 13.77 24.83
N GLN A 18 -8.78 12.96 24.57
CA GLN A 18 -7.46 13.51 24.25
C GLN A 18 -7.55 14.25 22.92
N ALA A 19 -7.18 15.52 22.93
CA ALA A 19 -7.06 16.30 21.70
C ALA A 19 -5.91 15.77 20.84
N ILE A 20 -6.09 15.84 19.52
CA ILE A 20 -5.01 15.56 18.57
C ILE A 20 -3.85 16.50 18.88
N THR A 21 -2.66 15.94 19.13
CA THR A 21 -1.44 16.71 19.39
C THR A 21 -0.56 16.69 18.16
N VAL A 22 -0.25 17.88 17.64
CA VAL A 22 0.74 18.04 16.57
C VAL A 22 2.13 17.94 17.21
N THR A 23 2.90 16.93 16.81
CA THR A 23 4.21 16.61 17.41
C THR A 23 5.40 17.11 16.58
N SER A 24 5.16 17.61 15.37
CA SER A 24 6.19 18.13 14.47
C SER A 24 5.68 19.30 13.63
N PRO A 25 6.57 20.19 13.14
CA PRO A 25 6.18 21.21 12.16
C PRO A 25 5.73 20.59 10.83
N ILE A 26 5.05 21.39 10.01
CA ILE A 26 4.77 21.06 8.60
C ILE A 26 6.10 20.99 7.85
N THR A 27 6.28 19.97 7.02
CA THR A 27 7.48 19.76 6.20
C THR A 27 7.08 19.36 4.79
N ASP A 28 7.71 19.97 3.78
CA ASP A 28 7.61 19.51 2.39
C ASP A 28 8.56 18.31 2.19
N ILE A 29 7.99 17.16 1.85
CA ILE A 29 8.73 15.90 1.64
C ILE A 29 8.99 15.61 0.16
N SER A 30 8.46 16.44 -0.75
CA SER A 30 8.55 16.25 -2.19
C SER A 30 9.78 16.89 -2.84
N GLY A 31 10.39 17.86 -2.18
CA GLY A 31 11.52 18.63 -2.69
C GLY A 31 11.11 19.66 -3.76
N THR A 32 10.34 19.26 -4.77
CA THR A 32 9.66 20.12 -5.76
C THR A 32 8.54 19.33 -6.46
N GLY A 33 7.44 19.99 -6.85
CA GLY A 33 6.61 19.53 -7.97
C GLY A 33 5.67 18.33 -7.75
N ALA A 34 5.49 17.80 -6.53
CA ALA A 34 4.47 16.79 -6.28
C ALA A 34 3.06 17.32 -6.57
N GLN A 35 2.31 16.63 -7.44
CA GLN A 35 1.00 17.13 -7.85
C GLN A 35 -0.16 16.16 -7.65
N ALA A 36 0.04 14.85 -7.44
CA ALA A 36 -1.11 13.96 -7.31
C ALA A 36 -0.93 12.73 -6.41
N SER A 37 -2.03 12.43 -5.71
CA SER A 37 -2.39 11.15 -5.09
C SER A 37 -1.32 10.51 -4.21
N PRO A 38 -0.86 11.19 -3.13
CA PRO A 38 0.02 10.55 -2.18
C PRO A 38 -0.69 9.35 -1.54
N LEU A 39 0.03 8.25 -1.43
CA LEU A 39 -0.36 7.10 -0.62
C LEU A 39 0.66 6.94 0.49
N LEU A 40 0.18 6.52 1.66
CA LEU A 40 0.96 6.35 2.88
C LEU A 40 0.74 4.93 3.41
N ALA A 41 1.83 4.27 3.80
CA ALA A 41 1.81 3.04 4.56
C ALA A 41 2.61 3.25 5.85
N ILE A 42 2.13 2.73 6.98
CA ILE A 42 2.78 2.84 8.29
C ILE A 42 2.87 1.46 8.95
N SER A 43 4.02 1.17 9.55
CA SER A 43 4.26 -0.02 10.36
C SER A 43 3.84 0.25 11.81
N ASP A 44 3.08 -0.66 12.39
CA ASP A 44 2.42 -0.46 13.69
C ASP A 44 3.40 -0.28 14.85
N GLU A 45 4.50 -1.03 14.88
CA GLU A 45 5.29 -1.19 16.12
C GLU A 45 6.31 -0.07 16.36
N GLN A 46 6.72 0.65 15.32
CA GLN A 46 7.87 1.56 15.38
C GLN A 46 7.60 2.92 14.72
N GLY A 47 6.36 3.15 14.28
CA GLY A 47 5.93 4.37 13.62
C GLY A 47 6.70 4.67 12.33
N ARG A 48 7.35 3.67 11.73
CA ARG A 48 8.04 3.85 10.45
C ARG A 48 7.00 3.83 9.34
N ALA A 49 7.18 4.67 8.35
CA ALA A 49 6.21 4.83 7.28
C ALA A 49 6.90 5.03 5.94
N ALA A 50 6.15 4.92 4.86
CA ALA A 50 6.60 5.29 3.55
C ALA A 50 5.46 5.97 2.79
N ALA A 51 5.80 7.03 2.06
CA ALA A 51 4.87 7.75 1.21
C ALA A 51 5.32 7.66 -0.23
N VAL A 52 4.38 7.44 -1.15
CA VAL A 52 4.62 7.42 -2.60
C VAL A 52 3.67 8.39 -3.28
N TRP A 53 4.15 9.10 -4.30
CA TRP A 53 3.36 10.04 -5.08
C TRP A 53 3.83 10.08 -6.53
N THR A 54 3.06 10.78 -7.38
CA THR A 54 3.47 11.08 -8.74
C THR A 54 3.90 12.54 -8.89
N GLU A 55 5.06 12.76 -9.49
CA GLU A 55 5.49 14.06 -10.01
C GLU A 55 5.08 14.18 -11.48
N ASN A 56 4.66 15.36 -11.94
CA ASN A 56 4.27 15.61 -13.33
C ASN A 56 5.42 16.19 -14.17
N PHE A 57 5.34 16.02 -15.49
CA PHE A 57 6.24 16.63 -16.49
C PHE A 57 7.74 16.27 -16.37
N PRO A 58 8.15 15.01 -16.63
CA PRO A 58 7.34 13.84 -17.02
C PRO A 58 6.73 13.12 -15.80
N ILE A 59 5.77 12.21 -16.03
CA ILE A 59 5.15 11.45 -14.93
C ILE A 59 6.18 10.49 -14.31
N ARG A 60 6.49 10.70 -13.03
CA ARG A 60 7.49 9.95 -12.26
C ARG A 60 6.91 9.43 -10.97
N VAL A 61 7.37 8.26 -10.56
CA VAL A 61 7.06 7.69 -9.24
C VAL A 61 8.19 8.08 -8.28
N GLU A 62 7.83 8.86 -7.27
CA GLU A 62 8.72 9.33 -6.21
C GLU A 62 8.27 8.70 -4.88
N VAL A 63 9.23 8.39 -4.02
CA VAL A 63 8.96 7.79 -2.71
C VAL A 63 9.83 8.41 -1.64
N ALA A 64 9.30 8.61 -0.44
CA ALA A 64 10.08 8.93 0.74
C ALA A 64 9.78 7.95 1.85
N TYR A 65 10.81 7.67 2.66
CA TYR A 65 10.71 6.78 3.81
C TYR A 65 10.82 7.59 5.11
N PHE A 66 9.97 7.28 6.08
CA PHE A 66 9.96 7.86 7.41
C PHE A 66 10.51 6.84 8.40
N ASN A 67 11.64 7.15 9.04
CA ASN A 67 12.35 6.23 9.92
C ASN A 67 11.80 6.16 11.37
N GLY A 68 10.63 6.73 11.62
CA GLY A 68 10.06 6.89 12.97
C GLY A 68 10.36 8.26 13.61
N MET A 69 11.31 9.03 13.05
CA MET A 69 11.68 10.36 13.55
C MET A 69 11.59 11.43 12.47
N ASN A 70 12.08 11.15 11.26
CA ASN A 70 12.11 12.09 10.16
C ASN A 70 11.96 11.40 8.79
N TRP A 71 11.47 12.19 7.84
CA TRP A 71 11.45 11.82 6.43
C TRP A 71 12.86 11.84 5.87
N GLN A 72 13.25 10.76 5.21
CA GLN A 72 14.44 10.71 4.39
C GLN A 72 14.21 11.49 3.09
N PRO A 73 15.28 11.96 2.41
CA PRO A 73 15.15 12.54 1.08
C PRO A 73 14.36 11.61 0.16
N SER A 74 13.48 12.18 -0.67
CA SER A 74 12.73 11.41 -1.65
C SER A 74 13.67 10.79 -2.69
N VAL A 75 13.27 9.63 -3.20
CA VAL A 75 13.99 8.89 -4.22
C VAL A 75 13.05 8.64 -5.40
N ARG A 76 13.58 8.87 -6.60
CA ARG A 76 12.90 8.54 -7.85
C ARG A 76 13.03 7.05 -8.15
N LEU A 77 11.89 6.35 -8.23
CA LEU A 77 11.86 4.93 -8.61
C LEU A 77 11.84 4.72 -10.13
N GLY A 78 11.22 5.63 -10.88
CA GLY A 78 11.13 5.50 -12.33
C GLY A 78 10.10 6.41 -12.99
N THR A 79 9.81 6.15 -14.26
CA THR A 79 8.61 6.64 -14.94
C THR A 79 7.42 5.79 -14.53
N GLY A 80 6.22 6.38 -14.46
CA GLY A 80 5.05 5.59 -14.11
C GLY A 80 3.90 6.37 -13.52
N SER A 81 2.77 5.68 -13.38
CA SER A 81 1.52 6.20 -12.84
C SER A 81 0.87 5.16 -11.93
N PHE A 82 -0.13 5.60 -11.17
CA PHE A 82 -0.89 4.77 -10.24
C PHE A 82 0.00 3.99 -9.26
N PRO A 83 0.94 4.65 -8.55
CA PRO A 83 1.71 3.95 -7.56
C PRO A 83 0.79 3.44 -6.44
N ASN A 84 1.22 2.36 -5.79
CA ASN A 84 0.63 1.83 -4.58
C ASN A 84 1.75 1.34 -3.67
N ILE A 85 1.55 1.44 -2.36
CA ILE A 85 2.59 1.13 -1.36
C ILE A 85 1.96 0.45 -0.17
N ASP A 86 2.69 -0.51 0.40
CA ASP A 86 2.39 -1.08 1.72
C ASP A 86 3.70 -1.40 2.46
N ILE A 87 3.64 -1.68 3.77
CA ILE A 87 4.82 -1.85 4.63
C ILE A 87 4.65 -3.04 5.58
N ASP A 88 5.70 -3.86 5.71
CA ASP A 88 5.69 -5.00 6.64
C ASP A 88 5.95 -4.59 8.09
N GLY A 89 5.75 -5.52 9.04
CA GLY A 89 5.98 -5.28 10.47
C GLY A 89 7.45 -4.99 10.82
N SER A 90 8.38 -5.36 9.93
CA SER A 90 9.80 -5.02 10.04
C SER A 90 10.13 -3.64 9.47
N GLY A 91 9.15 -2.92 8.93
CA GLY A 91 9.29 -1.60 8.32
C GLY A 91 9.83 -1.61 6.89
N ASN A 92 9.88 -2.75 6.21
CA ASN A 92 10.26 -2.78 4.79
C ASN A 92 9.05 -2.41 3.94
N ALA A 93 9.17 -1.35 3.14
CA ALA A 93 8.10 -0.87 2.28
C ALA A 93 8.19 -1.50 0.89
N THR A 94 7.06 -1.86 0.30
CA THR A 94 6.98 -2.37 -1.07
C THR A 94 6.10 -1.44 -1.90
N VAL A 95 6.67 -0.88 -2.96
CA VAL A 95 5.98 -0.02 -3.92
C VAL A 95 5.71 -0.82 -5.18
N ILE A 96 4.53 -0.64 -5.77
CA ILE A 96 4.20 -1.13 -7.10
C ILE A 96 3.60 -0.02 -7.96
N TRP A 97 3.81 -0.04 -9.27
CA TRP A 97 3.27 0.98 -10.17
C TRP A 97 3.16 0.47 -11.62
N LEU A 98 2.40 1.20 -12.43
CA LEU A 98 2.35 1.01 -13.88
C LEU A 98 3.41 1.91 -14.53
N ASP A 99 4.44 1.32 -15.13
CA ASP A 99 5.43 2.09 -15.88
C ASP A 99 4.84 2.61 -17.20
N THR A 100 4.93 3.92 -17.42
CA THR A 100 4.37 4.58 -18.61
C THR A 100 5.23 4.40 -19.85
N ALA A 101 6.51 4.01 -19.70
CA ALA A 101 7.39 3.78 -20.85
C ALA A 101 7.17 2.40 -21.48
N THR A 102 7.02 1.36 -20.64
CA THR A 102 6.90 -0.04 -21.08
C THR A 102 5.49 -0.62 -20.97
N ASN A 103 4.58 0.07 -20.26
CA ASN A 103 3.27 -0.46 -19.85
C ASN A 103 3.38 -1.79 -19.11
N GLN A 104 4.35 -1.89 -18.20
CA GLN A 104 4.56 -3.05 -17.34
C GLN A 104 4.22 -2.72 -15.89
N ILE A 105 3.88 -3.74 -15.09
CA ILE A 105 3.78 -3.57 -13.64
C ILE A 105 5.16 -3.80 -13.05
N LEU A 106 5.68 -2.76 -12.40
CA LEU A 106 6.97 -2.77 -11.73
C LEU A 106 6.79 -2.72 -10.22
N THR A 107 7.80 -3.20 -9.50
CA THR A 107 7.92 -3.11 -8.04
C THR A 107 9.31 -2.67 -7.60
N SER A 108 9.40 -2.06 -6.44
CA SER A 108 10.65 -1.78 -5.73
C SER A 108 10.40 -1.90 -4.23
N ARG A 109 11.36 -2.48 -3.52
CA ARG A 109 11.28 -2.71 -2.07
C ARG A 109 12.33 -1.88 -1.34
N TYR A 110 11.90 -1.10 -0.35
CA TYR A 110 12.78 -0.52 0.65
C TYR A 110 13.20 -1.60 1.64
N SER A 111 14.50 -1.80 1.82
CA SER A 111 15.02 -2.62 2.90
C SER A 111 15.57 -1.75 4.01
N VAL A 112 15.09 -1.97 5.22
CA VAL A 112 15.58 -1.27 6.42
C VAL A 112 17.04 -1.58 6.68
N SER A 113 17.48 -2.81 6.38
CA SER A 113 18.87 -3.23 6.62
C SER A 113 19.86 -2.56 5.68
N SER A 114 19.45 -2.24 4.44
CA SER A 114 20.27 -1.50 3.48
C SER A 114 20.02 0.01 3.52
N GLY A 115 18.89 0.45 4.07
CA GLY A 115 18.45 1.83 4.05
C GLY A 115 18.07 2.34 2.66
N ALA A 116 17.79 1.45 1.69
CA ALA A 116 17.59 1.81 0.30
C ALA A 116 16.49 1.01 -0.40
N PHE A 117 15.90 1.62 -1.43
CA PHE A 117 15.01 0.95 -2.39
C PHE A 117 15.81 0.09 -3.37
N SER A 118 15.30 -1.09 -3.69
CA SER A 118 15.86 -1.94 -4.74
C SER A 118 15.67 -1.31 -6.13
N PRO A 119 16.50 -1.67 -7.13
CA PRO A 119 16.17 -1.39 -8.52
C PRO A 119 14.76 -1.89 -8.88
N PRO A 120 14.03 -1.20 -9.79
CA PRO A 120 12.73 -1.67 -10.26
C PRO A 120 12.79 -3.08 -10.85
N LEU A 121 11.85 -3.92 -10.44
CA LEU A 121 11.66 -5.28 -10.92
C LEU A 121 10.31 -5.39 -11.63
N GLN A 122 10.28 -6.01 -12.82
CA GLN A 122 9.05 -6.32 -13.52
C GLN A 122 8.36 -7.55 -12.89
N ILE A 123 7.06 -7.43 -12.60
CA ILE A 123 6.25 -8.55 -12.07
C ILE A 123 5.09 -8.96 -12.99
N SER A 124 4.79 -8.17 -14.03
CA SER A 124 3.88 -8.60 -15.10
C SER A 124 4.59 -9.52 -16.09
N ALA A 125 3.88 -10.48 -16.69
CA ALA A 125 4.45 -11.37 -17.71
C ALA A 125 4.68 -10.64 -19.05
N SER A 126 3.95 -9.57 -19.30
CA SER A 126 3.98 -8.79 -20.54
C SER A 126 3.48 -7.36 -20.30
N ASN A 127 3.33 -6.60 -21.38
CA ASN A 127 2.65 -5.32 -21.40
C ASN A 127 1.17 -5.51 -21.00
N VAL A 128 0.69 -4.74 -20.01
CA VAL A 128 -0.64 -4.91 -19.41
C VAL A 128 -1.76 -4.08 -20.05
N GLY A 129 -1.47 -3.31 -21.09
CA GLY A 129 -2.52 -2.69 -21.94
C GLY A 129 -3.13 -1.38 -21.44
N GLY A 130 -2.37 -0.53 -20.74
CA GLY A 130 -2.76 0.86 -20.43
C GLY A 130 -3.43 1.07 -19.06
N VAL A 131 -4.07 2.23 -18.87
CA VAL A 131 -4.46 2.81 -17.56
C VAL A 131 -5.42 1.97 -16.70
N ASN A 132 -6.12 0.99 -17.27
CA ASN A 132 -7.02 0.13 -16.51
C ASN A 132 -6.27 -0.74 -15.50
N ALA A 133 -4.97 -0.96 -15.70
CA ALA A 133 -4.13 -1.83 -14.89
C ALA A 133 -3.62 -1.21 -13.57
N ALA A 134 -4.29 -0.18 -13.03
CA ALA A 134 -3.87 0.48 -11.78
C ALA A 134 -3.67 -0.56 -10.66
N PRO A 135 -2.42 -0.86 -10.27
CA PRO A 135 -2.15 -2.04 -9.48
C PRO A 135 -2.37 -1.75 -7.98
N LYS A 136 -2.68 -2.79 -7.21
CA LYS A 136 -2.79 -2.73 -5.74
C LYS A 136 -1.92 -3.78 -5.08
N ILE A 137 -1.38 -3.44 -3.91
CA ILE A 137 -0.59 -4.34 -3.09
C ILE A 137 -1.19 -4.44 -1.68
N ALA A 138 -1.07 -5.62 -1.08
CA ALA A 138 -1.17 -5.81 0.36
C ALA A 138 0.05 -6.60 0.85
N VAL A 139 0.60 -6.21 1.99
CA VAL A 139 1.75 -6.81 2.66
C VAL A 139 1.35 -7.12 4.09
N ASN A 140 1.58 -8.34 4.56
CA ASN A 140 1.32 -8.68 5.95
C ASN A 140 2.52 -8.40 6.87
N SER A 141 2.36 -8.57 8.18
CA SER A 141 3.42 -8.25 9.15
C SER A 141 4.71 -9.04 8.95
N HIS A 142 4.63 -10.23 8.34
CA HIS A 142 5.75 -11.11 8.03
C HIS A 142 6.44 -10.75 6.70
N GLY A 143 5.90 -9.81 5.94
CA GLY A 143 6.44 -9.38 4.65
C GLY A 143 5.98 -10.20 3.45
N HIS A 144 5.03 -11.13 3.62
CA HIS A 144 4.38 -11.76 2.48
C HIS A 144 3.54 -10.70 1.78
N ALA A 145 3.59 -10.69 0.45
CA ALA A 145 2.88 -9.69 -0.34
C ALA A 145 2.02 -10.32 -1.42
N ILE A 146 0.95 -9.63 -1.78
CA ILE A 146 0.19 -9.90 -2.99
C ILE A 146 -0.04 -8.60 -3.76
N ALA A 147 0.30 -8.62 -5.04
CA ALA A 147 -0.03 -7.58 -5.99
C ALA A 147 -1.16 -8.06 -6.91
N VAL A 148 -2.14 -7.19 -7.16
CA VAL A 148 -3.23 -7.43 -8.11
C VAL A 148 -3.37 -6.30 -9.11
N TRP A 149 -3.71 -6.64 -10.34
CA TRP A 149 -3.99 -5.69 -11.43
C TRP A 149 -4.93 -6.32 -12.44
N VAL A 150 -5.43 -5.51 -13.38
CA VAL A 150 -6.22 -6.02 -14.51
C VAL A 150 -5.48 -5.84 -15.83
N LEU A 151 -5.64 -6.79 -16.75
CA LEU A 151 -5.05 -6.68 -18.10
C LEU A 151 -5.90 -7.38 -19.16
N GLY A 152 -5.67 -7.02 -20.43
CA GLY A 152 -6.22 -7.72 -21.59
C GLY A 152 -7.57 -7.21 -22.08
N SER A 153 -8.09 -7.87 -23.11
CA SER A 153 -9.43 -7.66 -23.67
C SER A 153 -10.00 -9.03 -24.09
N PRO A 154 -10.93 -9.64 -23.32
CA PRO A 154 -11.59 -9.09 -22.13
C PRO A 154 -10.63 -8.90 -20.94
N LEU A 155 -11.00 -8.02 -20.01
CA LEU A 155 -10.20 -7.75 -18.80
C LEU A 155 -10.15 -9.00 -17.91
N GLN A 156 -8.96 -9.26 -17.37
CA GLN A 156 -8.67 -10.36 -16.46
C GLN A 156 -8.07 -9.79 -15.17
N LEU A 157 -8.52 -10.29 -14.02
CA LEU A 157 -7.92 -10.01 -12.72
C LEU A 157 -6.72 -10.93 -12.53
N ILE A 158 -5.55 -10.35 -12.37
CA ILE A 158 -4.27 -11.03 -12.25
C ILE A 158 -3.70 -10.80 -10.86
N ALA A 159 -3.00 -11.81 -10.33
CA ALA A 159 -2.24 -11.70 -9.10
C ALA A 159 -0.81 -12.22 -9.24
N SER A 160 0.10 -11.65 -8.48
CA SER A 160 1.45 -12.19 -8.22
C SER A 160 1.76 -12.02 -6.73
N THR A 161 2.52 -12.94 -6.17
CA THR A 161 2.79 -13.04 -4.73
C THR A 161 4.29 -12.96 -4.47
N CYS A 162 4.69 -12.32 -3.38
CA CYS A 162 6.09 -12.23 -2.95
C CYS A 162 6.32 -13.12 -1.73
N ASP A 163 7.32 -13.99 -1.81
CA ASP A 163 7.89 -14.68 -0.65
C ASP A 163 9.04 -13.82 -0.10
N PRO A 164 8.94 -13.31 1.14
CA PRO A 164 9.96 -12.45 1.72
C PRO A 164 11.25 -13.18 2.07
N SER A 165 11.23 -14.51 2.21
CA SER A 165 12.40 -15.32 2.57
C SER A 165 13.40 -15.42 1.42
N THR A 166 12.90 -15.43 0.18
CA THR A 166 13.69 -15.44 -1.06
C THR A 166 13.69 -14.07 -1.74
N ASN A 167 12.80 -13.17 -1.33
CA ASN A 167 12.52 -11.89 -1.98
C ASN A 167 12.19 -12.07 -3.47
N THR A 168 11.42 -13.11 -3.79
CA THR A 168 11.02 -13.44 -5.17
C THR A 168 9.52 -13.32 -5.36
N TRP A 169 9.15 -12.69 -6.47
CA TRP A 169 7.77 -12.66 -6.95
C TRP A 169 7.45 -13.92 -7.78
N SER A 170 6.26 -14.48 -7.59
CA SER A 170 5.75 -15.57 -8.40
C SER A 170 5.39 -15.10 -9.81
N SER A 171 5.38 -16.02 -10.78
CA SER A 171 4.79 -15.73 -12.08
C SER A 171 3.32 -15.33 -11.91
N PRO A 172 2.85 -14.30 -12.62
CA PRO A 172 1.49 -13.83 -12.46
C PRO A 172 0.46 -14.87 -12.92
N VAL A 173 -0.63 -14.99 -12.17
CA VAL A 173 -1.73 -15.92 -12.43
C VAL A 173 -3.04 -15.18 -12.63
N THR A 174 -3.89 -15.67 -13.53
CA THR A 174 -5.26 -15.17 -13.69
C THR A 174 -6.14 -15.73 -12.59
N LEU A 175 -6.72 -14.85 -11.78
CA LEU A 175 -7.71 -15.20 -10.76
C LEU A 175 -9.11 -15.29 -11.36
N VAL A 176 -9.50 -14.31 -12.17
CA VAL A 176 -10.85 -14.17 -12.72
C VAL A 176 -10.79 -13.57 -14.13
N THR A 177 -11.63 -14.06 -15.03
CA THR A 177 -11.82 -13.51 -16.39
C THR A 177 -13.14 -12.75 -16.49
N GLY A 178 -13.19 -11.69 -17.31
CA GLY A 178 -14.43 -10.93 -17.52
C GLY A 178 -14.73 -9.96 -16.39
N VAL A 179 -13.70 -9.51 -15.68
CA VAL A 179 -13.82 -8.50 -14.63
C VAL A 179 -13.99 -7.11 -15.24
N GLY A 180 -14.38 -6.13 -14.42
CA GLY A 180 -14.25 -4.72 -14.75
C GLY A 180 -12.90 -4.18 -14.27
N SER A 181 -12.91 -3.10 -13.50
CA SER A 181 -11.71 -2.35 -13.12
C SER A 181 -11.62 -2.11 -11.61
N PHE A 182 -10.54 -1.46 -11.20
CA PHE A 182 -10.28 -0.98 -9.83
C PHE A 182 -10.28 -2.10 -8.78
N PRO A 183 -9.38 -3.09 -8.89
CA PRO A 183 -9.23 -4.08 -7.84
C PRO A 183 -8.79 -3.41 -6.53
N GLN A 184 -9.08 -4.05 -5.40
CA GLN A 184 -8.43 -3.83 -4.10
C GLN A 184 -8.06 -5.19 -3.52
N VAL A 185 -7.03 -5.22 -2.69
CA VAL A 185 -6.59 -6.44 -2.00
C VAL A 185 -6.25 -6.12 -0.55
N ALA A 186 -6.56 -7.05 0.35
CA ALA A 186 -6.08 -7.07 1.72
C ALA A 186 -5.52 -8.46 2.03
N LEU A 187 -4.55 -8.54 2.94
CA LEU A 187 -3.86 -9.78 3.33
C LEU A 187 -3.73 -9.83 4.86
N ASP A 188 -4.12 -10.93 5.47
CA ASP A 188 -3.91 -11.15 6.90
C ASP A 188 -2.54 -11.80 7.20
N ASN A 189 -2.20 -11.88 8.50
CA ASN A 189 -0.95 -12.49 8.95
C ASN A 189 -0.92 -14.02 8.83
N ASN A 190 -2.03 -14.66 8.45
CA ASN A 190 -2.15 -16.09 8.16
C ASN A 190 -2.12 -16.38 6.66
N ASN A 191 -1.70 -15.41 5.83
CA ASN A 191 -1.62 -15.50 4.38
C ASN A 191 -2.97 -15.68 3.67
N ASN A 192 -4.07 -15.26 4.30
CA ASN A 192 -5.38 -15.19 3.67
C ASN A 192 -5.63 -13.79 3.10
N GLY A 193 -5.95 -13.74 1.82
CA GLY A 193 -6.26 -12.52 1.11
C GLY A 193 -7.73 -12.41 0.73
N ILE A 194 -8.21 -11.18 0.62
CA ILE A 194 -9.49 -10.85 0.00
C ILE A 194 -9.21 -9.90 -1.14
N VAL A 195 -9.69 -10.23 -2.33
CA VAL A 195 -9.63 -9.35 -3.50
C VAL A 195 -11.06 -8.96 -3.88
N LEU A 196 -11.29 -7.68 -4.13
CA LEU A 196 -12.58 -7.14 -4.61
C LEU A 196 -12.37 -6.32 -5.88
N TRP A 197 -13.35 -6.34 -6.78
CA TRP A 197 -13.29 -5.63 -8.05
C TRP A 197 -14.67 -5.12 -8.45
N THR A 198 -14.71 -4.15 -9.37
CA THR A 198 -15.95 -3.77 -10.04
C THR A 198 -16.16 -4.69 -11.24
N SER A 199 -17.34 -5.26 -11.43
CA SER A 199 -17.75 -5.98 -12.63
C SER A 199 -18.85 -5.25 -13.38
N PRO A 200 -18.84 -5.25 -14.73
CA PRO A 200 -19.83 -4.55 -15.52
C PRO A 200 -21.26 -5.09 -15.34
N GLN A 201 -21.40 -6.38 -15.02
CA GLN A 201 -22.71 -7.05 -14.91
C GLN A 201 -23.23 -7.15 -13.48
N PHE A 202 -22.37 -7.27 -12.47
CA PHE A 202 -22.78 -7.65 -11.11
C PHE A 202 -22.41 -6.62 -10.03
N GLY A 203 -21.73 -5.53 -10.37
CA GLY A 203 -21.40 -4.47 -9.42
C GLY A 203 -20.07 -4.71 -8.71
N ILE A 204 -20.07 -4.85 -7.38
CA ILE A 204 -18.85 -5.16 -6.63
C ILE A 204 -18.83 -6.65 -6.29
N GLU A 205 -17.80 -7.36 -6.74
CA GLU A 205 -17.59 -8.77 -6.47
C GLU A 205 -16.31 -8.98 -5.66
N SER A 206 -16.17 -10.14 -5.02
CA SER A 206 -15.00 -10.49 -4.23
C SER A 206 -14.64 -11.97 -4.31
N ILE A 207 -13.39 -12.28 -4.05
CA ILE A 207 -12.87 -13.65 -3.90
C ILE A 207 -11.93 -13.70 -2.70
N THR A 208 -11.96 -14.81 -1.97
CA THR A 208 -10.97 -15.12 -0.94
C THR A 208 -9.88 -15.99 -1.55
N ILE A 209 -8.63 -15.73 -1.19
CA ILE A 209 -7.45 -16.46 -1.66
C ILE A 209 -6.56 -16.79 -0.47
N SER A 210 -5.74 -17.82 -0.58
CA SER A 210 -4.65 -18.08 0.35
C SER A 210 -3.36 -18.18 -0.43
N ILE A 211 -2.31 -17.54 0.06
CA ILE A 211 -0.98 -17.60 -0.54
C ILE A 211 -0.09 -18.56 0.27
N PRO A 212 0.93 -19.18 -0.34
CA PRO A 212 1.85 -20.09 0.36
C PRO A 212 2.53 -19.46 1.57
#